data_AF-A0A9R1F4R5-F1
#
_entry.id   AF-A0A9R1F4R5-F1
#
_cell.length_a   1.000
_cell.length_b   1.000
_cell.length_c   1.000
_cell.angle_alpha   90.00
_cell.angle_beta   90.00
_cell.angle_gamma   90.00
#
_symmetry.space_group_name_H-M   'P 1'
#
loop_
_entity.id
_entity.type
_entity.pdbx_description
1 polymer ?
#
loop_
_entity_poly.entity_id
_entity_poly.type
_entity_poly.pdbx_seq_one_letter_code
_entity_poly.pdbx_strand_id
1 'polypeptide(L)'
;MASLTTSSCLLLLLALLLPLAAVAVPRGHRFPSLQLSPVNASEPPTAFFEVDRPIQPPRGSVGPCSALLLSGSFGYTYGRPPATAAYAPPECLAAARAGGGSLALAVLEWSADCRGRQFDRILGVWLSGAELLRSCTAEPRPNGILWSVSRDVTRYAALLSEPGEIAVYLGNIVDSTYTGVYHANLTLHLHFHSTTPSPPPTPHADLILPISRSLPLNDGQWFAIQNSADVQSKKLAIPSNTYRAVLEVFVSFHSSDEFWYTNPPNEYIEANNLSSIPGNGAFREVIVRVDEHVVGAVWPFTVIYTGGVNPLLWRPITSIGSFNLPTYDIDITPFLGKLMDGKEHNFGFAVTNALDMWYIDANLHLWLDHKSKKTVGSLISYDAASSANVDSQFSGLDGRFVTSASRHVSATGWVESSHGKVMTTFYQRFSYKNSNVYSKSGSEQVVNQTIDANSGVSATNGAMLLLSEEVHQVFPLYLFSGTSDEVGDEYSLVSVVKLGINEKRASGGEQGFSYSSLQNEQSARGSMRVKGNLVTSGSGENHQVYKYVGTDGCYFRDVNSKNYTVVFDHSGDSCLKGSSRVNGSRLPSS
;
A
#
# COMPACT_ATOMS: atom_id res chain seq x y z
N MET A 1 -1.44 49.95 37.98
CA MET A 1 -0.65 49.96 36.74
C MET A 1 0.13 48.66 36.68
N ALA A 2 0.21 48.07 35.47
CA ALA A 2 0.70 46.73 35.13
C ALA A 2 -0.31 45.59 35.36
N SER A 3 -1.22 45.43 34.39
CA SER A 3 -2.02 44.22 34.20
C SER A 3 -1.19 43.19 33.43
N LEU A 4 -1.07 41.99 33.99
CA LEU A 4 -0.62 40.79 33.29
C LEU A 4 -1.67 40.40 32.25
N THR A 5 -1.32 40.47 30.97
CA THR A 5 -2.08 39.86 29.88
C THR A 5 -1.43 38.53 29.54
N THR A 6 -2.04 37.45 30.04
CA THR A 6 -1.79 36.08 29.59
C THR A 6 -2.30 35.93 28.16
N SER A 7 -1.38 35.85 27.20
CA SER A 7 -1.71 35.51 25.81
C SER A 7 -1.81 33.98 25.71
N SER A 8 -3.03 33.46 25.59
CA SER A 8 -3.27 32.05 25.29
C SER A 8 -2.82 31.75 23.85
N CYS A 9 -1.66 31.11 23.70
CA CYS A 9 -1.26 30.47 22.44
C CYS A 9 -2.10 29.21 22.23
N LEU A 10 -3.13 29.29 21.38
CA LEU A 10 -3.86 28.12 20.89
C LEU A 10 -3.09 27.56 19.69
N LEU A 11 -2.07 26.73 19.94
CA LEU A 11 -1.29 26.06 18.89
C LEU A 11 -2.10 24.93 18.25
N LEU A 12 -2.62 25.15 17.04
CA LEU A 12 -3.12 24.10 16.15
C LEU A 12 -1.98 23.62 15.24
N LEU A 13 -1.20 22.67 15.74
CA LEU A 13 -0.29 21.87 14.92
C LEU A 13 -1.03 20.61 14.45
N LEU A 14 -0.95 20.33 13.14
CA LEU A 14 -1.70 19.30 12.43
C LEU A 14 -1.69 17.93 13.15
N ALA A 15 -2.82 17.60 13.75
CA ALA A 15 -3.41 16.28 13.66
C ALA A 15 -4.80 16.50 13.07
N LEU A 16 -5.05 16.00 11.86
CA LEU A 16 -6.40 15.87 11.31
C LEU A 16 -7.11 14.81 12.17
N LEU A 17 -7.61 15.24 13.33
CA LEU A 17 -8.40 14.44 14.24
C LEU A 17 -9.73 14.09 13.56
N LEU A 18 -9.86 12.85 13.12
CA LEU A 18 -11.16 12.17 13.06
C LEU A 18 -11.70 12.08 14.50
N PRO A 19 -13.00 12.34 14.74
CA PRO A 19 -13.53 12.25 16.08
C PRO A 19 -13.65 10.77 16.48
N LEU A 20 -12.80 10.34 17.42
CA LEU A 20 -13.15 9.26 18.34
C LEU A 20 -14.27 9.76 19.26
N ALA A 21 -15.51 9.39 18.95
CA ALA A 21 -16.57 9.36 19.94
C ALA A 21 -17.45 8.13 19.69
N ALA A 22 -17.39 7.17 20.60
CA ALA A 22 -18.43 6.16 20.75
C ALA A 22 -19.74 6.88 21.12
N VAL A 23 -20.60 7.13 20.14
CA VAL A 23 -21.92 7.71 20.37
C VAL A 23 -22.96 6.59 20.45
N ALA A 24 -23.62 6.51 21.60
CA ALA A 24 -24.74 5.63 21.83
C ALA A 24 -25.84 5.80 20.77
N VAL A 25 -26.38 4.68 20.27
CA VAL A 25 -27.45 4.61 19.27
C VAL A 25 -28.68 5.43 19.70
N PRO A 26 -29.07 6.51 18.99
CA PRO A 26 -30.36 7.14 19.19
C PRO A 26 -31.43 6.41 18.37
N ARG A 27 -32.55 6.09 19.02
CA ARG A 27 -33.74 5.52 18.40
C ARG A 27 -34.34 6.47 17.34
N GLY A 28 -34.69 5.87 16.20
CA GLY A 28 -35.49 6.36 15.07
C GLY A 28 -36.05 7.78 15.10
N HIS A 29 -35.53 8.62 14.19
CA HIS A 29 -36.24 9.79 13.68
C HIS A 29 -36.27 9.77 12.15
N ARG A 30 -37.46 10.06 11.61
CA ARG A 30 -37.75 10.14 10.17
C ARG A 30 -36.99 11.33 9.57
N PHE A 31 -36.21 11.09 8.52
CA PHE A 31 -35.51 12.13 7.77
C PHE A 31 -36.51 13.00 6.97
N PRO A 32 -36.41 14.34 7.02
CA PRO A 32 -37.13 15.21 6.09
C PRO A 32 -36.46 15.18 4.70
N SER A 33 -37.26 15.25 3.64
CA SER A 33 -36.81 15.30 2.26
C SER A 33 -36.01 16.59 1.99
N LEU A 34 -34.70 16.47 1.81
CA LEU A 34 -33.83 17.57 1.39
C LEU A 34 -33.91 17.74 -0.14
N GLN A 35 -34.45 18.88 -0.59
CA GLN A 35 -34.31 19.34 -1.97
C GLN A 35 -32.84 19.70 -2.23
N LEU A 36 -32.19 18.92 -3.10
CA LEU A 36 -30.87 19.22 -3.64
C LEU A 36 -30.96 20.48 -4.53
N SER A 37 -30.17 21.50 -4.22
CA SER A 37 -29.91 22.60 -5.15
C SER A 37 -29.28 22.03 -6.44
N PRO A 38 -29.69 22.46 -7.64
CA PRO A 38 -29.17 21.90 -8.87
C PRO A 38 -27.71 22.30 -9.06
N VAL A 39 -26.82 21.31 -9.07
CA VAL A 39 -25.42 21.47 -9.49
C VAL A 39 -25.42 21.86 -10.96
N ASN A 40 -24.68 22.90 -11.32
CA ASN A 40 -24.53 23.37 -12.70
C ASN A 40 -23.90 22.25 -13.54
N ALA A 41 -24.73 21.51 -14.27
CA ALA A 41 -24.37 20.25 -14.94
C ALA A 41 -23.53 20.40 -16.23
N SER A 42 -22.90 21.56 -16.46
CA SER A 42 -22.23 21.87 -17.73
C SER A 42 -20.76 21.49 -17.79
N GLU A 43 -20.06 21.32 -16.67
CA GLU A 43 -18.65 20.88 -16.67
C GLU A 43 -18.54 19.37 -16.41
N PRO A 44 -17.74 18.63 -17.20
CA PRO A 44 -17.52 17.20 -16.99
C PRO A 44 -16.79 16.95 -15.66
N PRO A 45 -17.00 15.78 -15.02
CA PRO A 45 -16.23 15.38 -13.85
C PRO A 45 -14.73 15.40 -14.12
N THR A 46 -13.92 15.73 -13.11
CA THR A 46 -12.45 15.69 -13.23
C THR A 46 -11.95 14.26 -13.08
N ALA A 47 -11.16 13.77 -14.04
CA ALA A 47 -10.52 12.46 -13.93
C ALA A 47 -9.30 12.55 -13.00
N PHE A 48 -9.29 11.73 -11.96
CA PHE A 48 -8.14 11.51 -11.07
C PHE A 48 -7.43 10.22 -11.45
N PHE A 49 -6.11 10.20 -11.31
CA PHE A 49 -5.31 9.03 -11.62
C PHE A 49 -4.04 8.96 -10.78
N GLU A 50 -3.57 7.74 -10.59
CA GLU A 50 -2.23 7.44 -10.10
C GLU A 50 -1.33 7.13 -11.30
N VAL A 51 -0.08 7.60 -11.26
CA VAL A 51 0.89 7.30 -12.33
C VAL A 51 1.51 5.95 -12.07
N ASP A 52 1.28 5.04 -13.00
CA ASP A 52 1.90 3.70 -13.02
C ASP A 52 2.15 3.28 -14.47
N ARG A 53 2.94 2.22 -14.66
CA ARG A 53 3.09 1.55 -15.95
C ARG A 53 1.77 0.84 -16.30
N PRO A 54 1.21 1.08 -17.51
CA PRO A 54 0.03 0.35 -17.95
C PRO A 54 0.23 -1.17 -17.89
N ILE A 55 -0.74 -1.88 -17.30
CA ILE A 55 -0.75 -3.34 -17.32
C ILE A 55 -1.04 -3.80 -18.75
N GLN A 56 -0.06 -4.43 -19.38
CA GLN A 56 -0.16 -4.88 -20.76
C GLN A 56 -0.34 -6.40 -20.81
N PRO A 57 -1.36 -6.91 -21.51
CA PRO A 57 -1.51 -8.34 -21.75
C PRO A 57 -0.27 -8.91 -22.45
N PRO A 58 0.17 -10.15 -22.10
CA PRO A 58 1.25 -10.81 -22.82
C PRO A 58 0.99 -10.86 -24.33
N ARG A 59 2.05 -10.67 -25.13
CA ARG A 59 1.92 -10.70 -26.60
C ARG A 59 1.32 -12.01 -27.08
N GLY A 60 0.32 -11.93 -27.96
CA GLY A 60 -0.38 -13.10 -28.50
C GLY A 60 -1.43 -13.71 -27.58
N SER A 61 -1.70 -13.10 -26.42
CA SER A 61 -2.87 -13.44 -25.60
C SER A 61 -4.18 -12.94 -26.24
N VAL A 62 -5.29 -13.61 -25.93
CA VAL A 62 -6.64 -13.29 -26.39
C VAL A 62 -7.47 -12.78 -25.21
N GLY A 63 -8.31 -11.79 -25.45
CA GLY A 63 -9.16 -11.16 -24.44
C GLY A 63 -9.33 -9.65 -24.71
N PRO A 64 -9.80 -8.87 -23.72
CA PRO A 64 -10.23 -9.35 -22.41
C PRO A 64 -11.60 -10.02 -22.47
N CYS A 65 -11.76 -11.14 -21.75
CA CYS A 65 -13.06 -11.53 -21.23
C CYS A 65 -13.31 -10.74 -19.94
N SER A 66 -14.40 -9.98 -19.86
CA SER A 66 -14.67 -9.09 -18.73
C SER A 66 -15.91 -9.53 -17.96
N ALA A 67 -15.85 -9.53 -16.63
CA ALA A 67 -16.96 -9.87 -15.75
C ALA A 67 -17.13 -8.79 -14.67
N LEU A 68 -18.34 -8.21 -14.59
CA LEU A 68 -18.71 -7.31 -13.50
C LEU A 68 -18.96 -8.14 -12.25
N LEU A 69 -18.14 -7.93 -11.21
CA LEU A 69 -18.19 -8.67 -9.96
C LEU A 69 -19.12 -8.02 -8.93
N LEU A 70 -19.13 -6.68 -8.88
CA LEU A 70 -19.97 -5.91 -7.98
C LEU A 70 -20.23 -4.52 -8.57
N SER A 71 -21.44 -4.01 -8.39
CA SER A 71 -21.79 -2.61 -8.64
C SER A 71 -22.57 -2.09 -7.44
N GLY A 72 -22.17 -0.95 -6.89
CA GLY A 72 -22.71 -0.48 -5.62
C GLY A 72 -22.55 1.01 -5.39
N SER A 73 -23.35 1.54 -4.46
CA SER A 73 -23.27 2.93 -4.00
C SER A 73 -22.91 2.97 -2.52
N PHE A 74 -21.85 3.71 -2.18
CA PHE A 74 -21.27 3.79 -0.85
C PHE A 74 -21.49 5.21 -0.30
N GLY A 75 -22.61 5.38 0.41
CA GLY A 75 -23.00 6.63 1.07
C GLY A 75 -22.67 6.63 2.56
N TYR A 76 -23.59 6.15 3.40
CA TYR A 76 -23.39 6.01 4.84
C TYR A 76 -23.08 4.55 5.20
N THR A 77 -21.84 4.13 4.92
CA THR A 77 -21.36 2.75 5.04
C THR A 77 -20.33 2.55 6.15
N TYR A 78 -19.82 3.62 6.76
CA TYR A 78 -18.96 3.54 7.93
C TYR A 78 -19.68 2.83 9.09
N GLY A 79 -19.02 1.84 9.71
CA GLY A 79 -19.61 1.04 10.78
C GLY A 79 -20.77 0.13 10.32
N ARG A 80 -20.90 -0.13 9.01
CA ARG A 80 -21.86 -1.06 8.42
C ARG A 80 -21.15 -2.28 7.84
N PRO A 81 -21.87 -3.39 7.59
CA PRO A 81 -21.28 -4.53 6.92
C PRO A 81 -20.77 -4.22 5.52
N PRO A 82 -19.72 -4.92 5.04
CA PRO A 82 -19.29 -4.87 3.65
C PRO A 82 -20.44 -5.21 2.69
N ALA A 83 -20.41 -4.62 1.49
CA ALA A 83 -21.26 -5.05 0.39
C ALA A 83 -20.74 -6.40 -0.13
N THR A 84 -21.61 -7.41 -0.24
CA THR A 84 -21.22 -8.74 -0.72
C THR A 84 -21.93 -9.14 -2.00
N ALA A 85 -21.28 -9.99 -2.79
CA ALA A 85 -21.85 -10.62 -3.98
C ALA A 85 -21.31 -12.04 -4.14
N ALA A 86 -22.14 -12.97 -4.59
CA ALA A 86 -21.67 -14.31 -4.92
C ALA A 86 -20.70 -14.25 -6.11
N TYR A 87 -19.57 -14.93 -6.00
CA TYR A 87 -18.60 -15.08 -7.08
C TYR A 87 -18.77 -16.43 -7.76
N ALA A 88 -18.90 -16.41 -9.08
CA ALA A 88 -18.75 -17.58 -9.92
C ALA A 88 -17.61 -17.31 -10.92
N PRO A 89 -16.68 -18.27 -11.14
CA PRO A 89 -15.65 -18.13 -12.15
C PRO A 89 -16.27 -17.79 -13.52
N PRO A 90 -15.81 -16.73 -14.21
CA PRO A 90 -16.36 -16.36 -15.52
C PRO A 90 -16.32 -17.52 -16.53
N GLU A 91 -17.37 -17.68 -17.34
CA GLU A 91 -17.51 -18.80 -18.29
C GLU A 91 -16.29 -18.96 -19.23
N CYS A 92 -15.65 -17.85 -19.57
CA CYS A 92 -14.45 -17.85 -20.39
C CYS A 92 -13.23 -18.53 -19.74
N LEU A 93 -13.13 -18.59 -18.40
CA LEU A 93 -12.11 -19.40 -17.72
C LEU A 93 -12.32 -20.88 -18.03
N ALA A 94 -13.55 -21.36 -17.92
CA ALA A 94 -13.91 -22.74 -18.21
C ALA A 94 -13.71 -23.06 -19.71
N ALA A 95 -14.14 -22.14 -20.59
CA ALA A 95 -13.97 -22.29 -22.04
C ALA A 95 -12.48 -22.32 -22.45
N ALA A 96 -11.64 -21.45 -21.87
CA ALA A 96 -10.21 -21.45 -22.13
C ALA A 96 -9.56 -22.77 -21.69
N ARG A 97 -9.88 -23.27 -20.49
CA ARG A 97 -9.39 -24.59 -20.02
C ARG A 97 -9.82 -25.73 -20.94
N ALA A 98 -11.08 -25.75 -21.35
CA ALA A 98 -11.61 -26.77 -22.26
C ALA A 98 -10.92 -26.72 -23.64
N GLY A 99 -10.54 -25.52 -24.10
CA GLY A 99 -9.78 -25.30 -25.34
C GLY A 99 -8.27 -25.51 -25.21
N GLY A 100 -7.76 -25.98 -24.06
CA GLY A 100 -6.32 -26.14 -23.82
C GLY A 100 -5.54 -24.84 -23.60
N GLY A 101 -6.24 -23.71 -23.46
CA GLY A 101 -5.67 -22.42 -23.10
C GLY A 101 -5.43 -22.30 -21.59
N SER A 102 -4.54 -21.40 -21.21
CA SER A 102 -4.24 -21.05 -19.82
C SER A 102 -4.41 -19.56 -19.58
N LEU A 103 -4.68 -19.19 -18.31
CA LEU A 103 -4.73 -17.78 -17.91
C LEU A 103 -3.35 -17.13 -18.15
N ALA A 104 -3.35 -16.01 -18.86
CA ALA A 104 -2.15 -15.23 -19.17
C ALA A 104 -2.03 -13.99 -18.28
N LEU A 105 -3.17 -13.34 -18.01
CA LEU A 105 -3.25 -12.15 -17.17
C LEU A 105 -4.68 -12.03 -16.62
N ALA A 106 -4.80 -11.69 -15.34
CA ALA A 106 -6.04 -11.27 -14.72
C ALA A 106 -5.86 -9.86 -14.13
N VAL A 107 -6.73 -8.93 -14.52
CA VAL A 107 -6.72 -7.54 -14.04
C VAL A 107 -8.01 -7.25 -13.30
N LEU A 108 -7.90 -6.87 -12.03
CA LEU A 108 -9.01 -6.37 -11.25
C LEU A 108 -9.08 -4.85 -11.41
N GLU A 109 -10.19 -4.34 -11.93
CA GLU A 109 -10.46 -2.92 -12.10
C GLU A 109 -11.52 -2.47 -11.10
N TRP A 110 -11.18 -1.43 -10.33
CA TRP A 110 -12.15 -0.62 -9.60
C TRP A 110 -12.34 0.69 -10.35
N SER A 111 -13.57 1.05 -10.67
CA SER A 111 -13.92 2.35 -11.24
C SER A 111 -15.02 3.00 -10.42
N ALA A 112 -14.89 4.31 -10.16
CA ALA A 112 -15.88 5.03 -9.36
C ALA A 112 -16.04 6.50 -9.77
N ASP A 113 -17.26 7.00 -9.57
CA ASP A 113 -17.58 8.42 -9.62
C ASP A 113 -18.10 8.91 -8.26
N CYS A 114 -17.87 10.19 -7.97
CA CYS A 114 -18.36 10.82 -6.75
C CYS A 114 -18.57 12.31 -6.97
N ARG A 115 -19.68 12.84 -6.47
CA ARG A 115 -20.06 14.26 -6.57
C ARG A 115 -20.35 14.83 -5.20
N GLY A 116 -19.92 16.08 -4.97
CA GLY A 116 -20.12 16.77 -3.70
C GLY A 116 -18.83 16.88 -2.91
N ARG A 117 -18.95 17.02 -1.59
CA ARG A 117 -17.80 17.13 -0.69
C ARG A 117 -17.58 15.81 0.04
N GLN A 118 -16.35 15.32 0.05
CA GLN A 118 -15.95 14.15 0.82
C GLN A 118 -14.45 14.23 1.12
N PHE A 119 -14.04 13.71 2.26
CA PHE A 119 -12.63 13.43 2.54
C PHE A 119 -12.25 12.07 1.98
N ASP A 120 -10.96 11.81 1.90
CA ASP A 120 -10.45 10.53 1.50
C ASP A 120 -10.89 9.40 2.46
N ARG A 121 -11.15 8.23 1.88
CA ARG A 121 -11.62 7.03 2.58
C ARG A 121 -10.78 5.84 2.12
N ILE A 122 -10.46 4.95 3.06
CA ILE A 122 -9.86 3.66 2.72
C ILE A 122 -10.95 2.66 2.30
N LEU A 123 -10.63 1.82 1.33
CA LEU A 123 -11.45 0.69 0.90
C LEU A 123 -10.62 -0.57 0.70
N GLY A 124 -11.30 -1.72 0.82
CA GLY A 124 -10.75 -3.04 0.55
C GLY A 124 -11.70 -3.90 -0.28
N VAL A 125 -11.12 -4.80 -1.07
CA VAL A 125 -11.82 -5.79 -1.89
C VAL A 125 -11.27 -7.17 -1.57
N TRP A 126 -12.12 -8.10 -1.17
CA TRP A 126 -11.76 -9.50 -0.90
C TRP A 126 -12.53 -10.46 -1.78
N LEU A 127 -11.90 -11.60 -2.11
CA LEU A 127 -12.55 -12.78 -2.67
C LEU A 127 -12.36 -13.95 -1.70
N SER A 128 -13.46 -14.48 -1.15
CA SER A 128 -13.46 -15.54 -0.14
C SER A 128 -12.55 -15.23 1.05
N GLY A 129 -12.47 -13.94 1.43
CA GLY A 129 -11.63 -13.41 2.50
C GLY A 129 -10.18 -13.11 2.13
N ALA A 130 -9.70 -13.46 0.94
CA ALA A 130 -8.36 -13.07 0.49
C ALA A 130 -8.40 -11.67 -0.10
N GLU A 131 -7.58 -10.74 0.41
CA GLU A 131 -7.60 -9.36 -0.08
C GLU A 131 -6.98 -9.28 -1.47
N LEU A 132 -7.66 -8.62 -2.41
CA LEU A 132 -7.18 -8.44 -3.78
C LEU A 132 -6.75 -7.01 -4.06
N LEU A 133 -7.36 -6.02 -3.39
CA LEU A 133 -7.09 -4.60 -3.58
C LEU A 133 -7.34 -3.84 -2.28
N ARG A 134 -6.36 -3.00 -1.91
CA ARG A 134 -6.51 -1.91 -0.95
C ARG A 134 -6.33 -0.59 -1.67
N SER A 135 -7.23 0.36 -1.44
CA SER A 135 -7.24 1.64 -2.15
C SER A 135 -7.70 2.79 -1.26
N CYS A 136 -7.23 4.00 -1.55
CA CYS A 136 -7.73 5.25 -0.99
C CYS A 136 -8.55 5.98 -2.06
N THR A 137 -9.74 6.43 -1.73
CA THR A 137 -10.60 7.19 -2.66
C THR A 137 -9.99 8.54 -3.00
N ALA A 138 -10.19 9.04 -4.21
CA ALA A 138 -9.98 10.47 -4.49
C ALA A 138 -11.01 11.36 -3.77
N GLU A 139 -10.57 12.54 -3.33
CA GLU A 139 -11.44 13.58 -2.79
C GLU A 139 -12.23 14.30 -3.90
N PRO A 140 -13.57 14.24 -3.88
CA PRO A 140 -14.41 14.86 -4.89
C PRO A 140 -14.47 16.38 -4.78
N ARG A 141 -14.93 17.01 -5.86
CA ARG A 141 -15.32 18.41 -5.92
C ARG A 141 -16.81 18.53 -6.28
N PRO A 142 -17.45 19.70 -6.10
CA PRO A 142 -18.89 19.83 -6.32
C PRO A 142 -19.41 19.38 -7.69
N ASN A 143 -18.65 19.58 -8.77
CA ASN A 143 -19.00 19.15 -10.14
C ASN A 143 -18.65 17.68 -10.43
N GLY A 144 -17.98 16.98 -9.51
CA GLY A 144 -17.72 15.55 -9.57
C GLY A 144 -16.31 15.16 -9.98
N ILE A 145 -15.97 13.91 -9.67
CA ILE A 145 -14.74 13.22 -10.08
C ILE A 145 -15.05 11.87 -10.69
N LEU A 146 -14.10 11.38 -11.49
CA LEU A 146 -14.03 10.02 -11.99
C LEU A 146 -12.64 9.48 -11.66
N TRP A 147 -12.54 8.23 -11.25
CA TRP A 147 -11.24 7.58 -11.08
C TRP A 147 -11.34 6.07 -11.26
N SER A 148 -10.23 5.47 -11.63
CA SER A 148 -10.10 4.03 -11.73
C SER A 148 -8.72 3.57 -11.26
N VAL A 149 -8.67 2.36 -10.73
CA VAL A 149 -7.43 1.65 -10.42
C VAL A 149 -7.51 0.24 -10.96
N SER A 150 -6.42 -0.22 -11.56
CA SER A 150 -6.28 -1.57 -12.09
C SER A 150 -5.12 -2.27 -11.39
N ARG A 151 -5.32 -3.51 -10.96
CA ARG A 151 -4.29 -4.32 -10.29
C ARG A 151 -4.16 -5.67 -10.96
N ASP A 152 -2.93 -6.09 -11.20
CA ASP A 152 -2.63 -7.45 -11.65
C ASP A 152 -2.90 -8.43 -10.51
N VAL A 153 -3.90 -9.29 -10.70
CA VAL A 153 -4.32 -10.32 -9.76
C VAL A 153 -4.08 -11.73 -10.33
N THR A 154 -3.20 -11.87 -11.33
CA THR A 154 -2.88 -13.16 -11.98
C THR A 154 -2.32 -14.16 -10.97
N ARG A 155 -1.57 -13.69 -9.96
CA ARG A 155 -1.07 -14.55 -8.86
C ARG A 155 -2.19 -15.26 -8.08
N TYR A 156 -3.42 -14.76 -8.16
CA TYR A 156 -4.61 -15.33 -7.54
C TYR A 156 -5.33 -16.35 -8.42
N ALA A 157 -4.70 -16.87 -9.48
CA ALA A 157 -5.31 -17.77 -10.45
C ALA A 157 -6.10 -18.93 -9.80
N ALA A 158 -5.54 -19.61 -8.79
CA ALA A 158 -6.23 -20.70 -8.10
C ALA A 158 -7.54 -20.22 -7.41
N LEU A 159 -7.50 -19.07 -6.74
CA LEU A 159 -8.67 -18.49 -6.08
C LEU A 159 -9.74 -18.04 -7.08
N LEU A 160 -9.34 -17.41 -8.19
CA LEU A 160 -10.24 -16.98 -9.27
C LEU A 160 -10.90 -18.16 -10.01
N SER A 161 -10.41 -19.38 -9.79
CA SER A 161 -10.90 -20.59 -10.44
C SER A 161 -12.06 -21.25 -9.73
N GLU A 162 -12.35 -20.83 -8.50
CA GLU A 162 -13.31 -21.44 -7.60
C GLU A 162 -14.47 -20.48 -7.30
N PRO A 163 -15.71 -20.97 -7.14
CA PRO A 163 -16.81 -20.17 -6.61
C PRO A 163 -16.51 -19.63 -5.22
N GLY A 164 -17.06 -18.47 -4.89
CA GLY A 164 -16.76 -17.78 -3.63
C GLY A 164 -17.69 -16.63 -3.32
N GLU A 165 -17.22 -15.71 -2.48
CA GLU A 165 -17.94 -14.48 -2.12
C GLU A 165 -17.01 -13.28 -2.29
N ILE A 166 -17.44 -12.28 -3.06
CA ILE A 166 -16.82 -10.97 -3.09
C ILE A 166 -17.32 -10.18 -1.89
N ALA A 167 -16.41 -9.50 -1.20
CA ALA A 167 -16.73 -8.51 -0.19
C ALA A 167 -16.01 -7.19 -0.52
N VAL A 168 -16.75 -6.09 -0.46
CA VAL A 168 -16.22 -4.73 -0.66
C VAL A 168 -16.60 -3.87 0.53
N TYR A 169 -15.61 -3.31 1.20
CA TYR A 169 -15.82 -2.32 2.25
C TYR A 169 -15.21 -1.00 1.86
N LEU A 170 -16.02 0.05 1.90
CA LEU A 170 -15.60 1.44 1.76
C LEU A 170 -16.33 2.20 2.88
N GLY A 171 -15.60 2.60 3.92
CA GLY A 171 -16.16 3.22 5.12
C GLY A 171 -16.50 4.69 4.92
N ASN A 172 -17.61 5.00 4.24
CA ASN A 172 -18.01 6.37 3.93
C ASN A 172 -19.03 6.94 4.93
N ILE A 173 -18.99 8.26 5.11
CA ILE A 173 -19.92 9.02 5.95
C ILE A 173 -20.56 10.09 5.07
N VAL A 174 -21.88 10.17 5.09
CA VAL A 174 -22.65 11.22 4.42
C VAL A 174 -23.52 11.95 5.45
N ASP A 175 -23.38 13.26 5.52
CA ASP A 175 -24.12 14.18 6.39
C ASP A 175 -24.30 15.56 5.73
N SER A 176 -24.61 16.60 6.52
CA SER A 176 -24.80 17.96 6.00
C SER A 176 -23.53 18.61 5.46
N THR A 177 -22.36 18.14 5.86
CA THR A 177 -21.04 18.63 5.46
C THR A 177 -20.46 17.74 4.36
N TYR A 178 -20.49 16.42 4.56
CA TYR A 178 -19.97 15.41 3.65
C TYR A 178 -21.11 14.88 2.80
N THR A 179 -21.22 15.34 1.56
CA THR A 179 -22.35 15.00 0.68
C THR A 179 -21.98 13.99 -0.41
N GLY A 180 -20.71 13.58 -0.48
CA GLY A 180 -20.19 12.71 -1.53
C GLY A 180 -20.57 11.24 -1.34
N VAL A 181 -21.35 10.71 -2.27
CA VAL A 181 -21.65 9.29 -2.42
C VAL A 181 -20.78 8.72 -3.54
N TYR A 182 -20.04 7.66 -3.25
CA TYR A 182 -19.25 6.96 -4.26
C TYR A 182 -20.13 5.91 -4.97
N HIS A 183 -20.22 5.99 -6.29
CA HIS A 183 -20.82 4.96 -7.12
C HIS A 183 -19.69 4.20 -7.79
N ALA A 184 -19.60 2.88 -7.58
CA ALA A 184 -18.44 2.10 -7.98
C ALA A 184 -18.80 0.78 -8.64
N ASN A 185 -17.94 0.37 -9.58
CA ASN A 185 -17.96 -0.92 -10.24
C ASN A 185 -16.63 -1.65 -10.00
N LEU A 186 -16.73 -2.94 -9.73
CA LEU A 186 -15.60 -3.86 -9.65
C LEU A 186 -15.68 -4.84 -10.83
N THR A 187 -14.71 -4.78 -11.73
CA THR A 187 -14.68 -5.60 -12.96
C THR A 187 -13.41 -6.44 -13.00
N LEU A 188 -13.53 -7.70 -13.42
CA LEU A 188 -12.41 -8.60 -13.65
C LEU A 188 -12.19 -8.78 -15.15
N HIS A 189 -11.00 -8.47 -15.65
CA HIS A 189 -10.58 -8.65 -17.03
C HIS A 189 -9.60 -9.81 -17.14
N LEU A 190 -9.88 -10.76 -18.03
CA LEU A 190 -9.11 -12.00 -18.19
C LEU A 190 -8.57 -12.12 -19.60
N HIS A 191 -7.26 -12.37 -19.70
CA HIS A 191 -6.57 -12.68 -20.94
C HIS A 191 -6.00 -14.09 -20.89
N PHE A 192 -6.00 -14.76 -22.03
CA PHE A 192 -5.64 -16.17 -22.15
C PHE A 192 -4.55 -16.39 -23.19
N HIS A 193 -3.68 -17.35 -22.94
CA HIS A 193 -2.73 -17.80 -23.95
C HIS A 193 -3.46 -18.65 -25.00
N SER A 194 -3.28 -18.30 -26.28
CA SER A 194 -3.84 -19.06 -27.42
C SER A 194 -3.24 -20.46 -27.57
N THR A 195 -2.02 -20.65 -27.06
CA THR A 195 -1.22 -21.88 -27.12
C THR A 195 -0.41 -21.98 -25.84
N THR A 196 -0.03 -23.19 -25.43
CA THR A 196 0.88 -23.39 -24.29
C THR A 196 2.13 -22.53 -24.46
N PRO A 197 2.44 -21.61 -23.53
CA PRO A 197 3.64 -20.79 -23.63
C PRO A 197 4.88 -21.68 -23.62
N SER A 198 5.89 -21.30 -24.41
CA SER A 198 7.21 -21.94 -24.44
C SER A 198 8.29 -20.88 -24.20
N PRO A 199 9.04 -20.94 -23.07
CA PRO A 199 8.91 -21.91 -21.98
C PRO A 199 7.59 -21.77 -21.21
N PRO A 200 7.13 -22.83 -20.51
CA PRO A 200 5.93 -22.75 -19.69
C PRO A 200 6.09 -21.69 -18.60
N PRO A 201 5.01 -20.96 -18.26
CA PRO A 201 5.07 -19.91 -17.25
C PRO A 201 5.39 -20.50 -15.87
N THR A 202 5.95 -19.66 -15.01
CA THR A 202 6.16 -19.99 -13.60
C THR A 202 4.81 -20.36 -12.97
N PRO A 203 4.68 -21.51 -12.31
CA PRO A 203 3.41 -21.91 -11.73
C PRO A 203 3.02 -20.93 -10.61
N HIS A 204 1.78 -20.44 -10.65
CA HIS A 204 1.17 -19.73 -9.53
C HIS A 204 0.94 -20.69 -8.36
N ALA A 205 0.62 -20.15 -7.19
CA ALA A 205 0.24 -20.97 -6.06
C ALA A 205 -1.02 -21.79 -6.37
N ASP A 206 -1.04 -23.04 -5.91
CA ASP A 206 -2.16 -23.97 -6.10
C ASP A 206 -3.30 -23.73 -5.10
N LEU A 207 -2.98 -23.10 -3.97
CA LEU A 207 -3.92 -22.77 -2.90
C LEU A 207 -3.58 -21.42 -2.29
N ILE A 208 -4.60 -20.61 -2.02
CA ILE A 208 -4.48 -19.34 -1.32
C ILE A 208 -5.36 -19.40 -0.08
N LEU A 209 -4.72 -19.30 1.09
CA LEU A 209 -5.42 -19.27 2.37
C LEU A 209 -5.48 -17.83 2.91
N PRO A 210 -6.69 -17.28 3.16
CA PRO A 210 -6.83 -15.91 3.63
C PRO A 210 -6.54 -15.80 5.13
N ILE A 211 -5.69 -14.83 5.49
CA ILE A 211 -5.39 -14.45 6.88
C ILE A 211 -6.06 -13.10 7.16
N SER A 212 -7.38 -13.17 7.25
CA SER A 212 -8.29 -12.04 7.48
C SER A 212 -9.43 -12.45 8.42
N ARG A 213 -10.17 -11.46 8.95
CA ARG A 213 -11.40 -11.66 9.73
C ARG A 213 -12.50 -12.24 8.84
N SER A 214 -13.41 -12.99 9.45
CA SER A 214 -14.54 -13.60 8.76
C SER A 214 -15.81 -12.76 8.92
N LEU A 215 -16.64 -12.73 7.89
CA LEU A 215 -17.98 -12.12 7.93
C LEU A 215 -18.93 -12.91 8.86
N PRO A 216 -19.99 -12.29 9.40
CA PRO A 216 -20.38 -10.88 9.27
C PRO A 216 -19.55 -9.95 10.17
N LEU A 217 -19.28 -8.74 9.69
CA LEU A 217 -18.56 -7.67 10.39
C LEU A 217 -19.29 -6.34 10.14
N ASN A 218 -18.99 -5.30 10.92
CA ASN A 218 -19.40 -3.91 10.66
C ASN A 218 -18.20 -3.07 10.21
N ASP A 219 -17.28 -3.70 9.46
CA ASP A 219 -15.97 -3.20 9.07
C ASP A 219 -15.44 -4.07 7.91
N GLY A 220 -14.28 -3.71 7.34
CA GLY A 220 -13.52 -4.55 6.42
C GLY A 220 -13.01 -5.84 7.07
N GLN A 221 -12.55 -6.79 6.23
CA GLN A 221 -12.04 -8.08 6.72
C GLN A 221 -10.60 -8.00 7.27
N TRP A 222 -9.93 -6.85 7.19
CA TRP A 222 -8.63 -6.63 7.84
C TRP A 222 -8.71 -6.70 9.37
N PHE A 223 -7.61 -7.07 10.02
CA PHE A 223 -7.41 -6.81 11.44
C PHE A 223 -7.13 -5.33 11.68
N ALA A 224 -7.48 -4.83 12.86
CA ALA A 224 -7.17 -3.47 13.29
C ALA A 224 -6.30 -3.53 14.55
N ILE A 225 -5.01 -3.20 14.42
CA ILE A 225 -4.09 -3.10 15.56
C ILE A 225 -4.25 -1.71 16.18
N GLN A 226 -4.55 -1.69 17.48
CA GLN A 226 -4.95 -0.48 18.19
C GLN A 226 -3.84 0.17 19.04
N ASN A 227 -2.71 -0.51 19.22
CA ASN A 227 -1.53 0.02 19.91
C ASN A 227 -0.36 -0.98 19.79
N SER A 228 0.80 -0.61 20.32
CA SER A 228 2.02 -1.43 20.30
C SER A 228 1.97 -2.75 21.07
N ALA A 229 1.01 -2.96 21.97
CA ALA A 229 0.82 -4.21 22.70
C ALA A 229 -0.22 -5.14 22.05
N ASP A 230 -0.99 -4.62 21.08
CA ASP A 230 -2.03 -5.37 20.40
C ASP A 230 -1.43 -6.30 19.33
N VAL A 231 -1.81 -7.57 19.40
CA VAL A 231 -1.38 -8.62 18.48
C VAL A 231 -2.62 -9.28 17.91
N GLN A 232 -2.75 -9.21 16.59
CA GLN A 232 -3.86 -9.80 15.85
C GLN A 232 -3.38 -11.07 15.15
N SER A 233 -4.20 -12.12 15.10
CA SER A 233 -3.77 -13.37 14.49
C SER A 233 -4.90 -14.22 13.91
N LYS A 234 -4.52 -15.17 13.06
CA LYS A 234 -5.41 -16.24 12.57
C LYS A 234 -4.70 -17.58 12.67
N LYS A 235 -5.45 -18.61 13.05
CA LYS A 235 -4.98 -19.99 13.03
C LYS A 235 -5.35 -20.65 11.70
N LEU A 236 -4.38 -21.30 11.06
CA LEU A 236 -4.56 -22.01 9.80
C LEU A 236 -3.74 -23.29 9.80
N ALA A 237 -4.29 -24.36 9.23
CA ALA A 237 -3.52 -25.57 8.92
C ALA A 237 -2.98 -25.50 7.49
N ILE A 238 -1.70 -25.88 7.31
CA ILE A 238 -1.08 -25.99 5.98
C ILE A 238 -1.20 -27.44 5.50
N PRO A 239 -1.60 -27.68 4.24
CA PRO A 239 -1.59 -29.02 3.65
C PRO A 239 -0.22 -29.70 3.78
N SER A 240 -0.22 -30.98 4.17
CA SER A 240 1.02 -31.71 4.44
C SER A 240 1.89 -31.97 3.20
N ASN A 241 1.40 -31.71 2.00
CA ASN A 241 2.12 -31.84 0.73
C ASN A 241 2.61 -30.51 0.16
N THR A 242 2.58 -29.41 0.92
CA THR A 242 3.14 -28.13 0.50
C THR A 242 4.66 -28.22 0.30
N TYR A 243 5.22 -27.58 -0.74
CA TYR A 243 6.68 -27.50 -0.94
C TYR A 243 7.22 -26.08 -1.03
N ARG A 244 6.36 -25.07 -1.20
CA ARG A 244 6.69 -23.65 -1.14
C ARG A 244 5.55 -22.88 -0.49
N ALA A 245 5.88 -21.86 0.30
CA ALA A 245 4.90 -20.99 0.93
C ALA A 245 5.40 -19.55 0.98
N VAL A 246 4.57 -18.61 0.48
CA VAL A 246 4.85 -17.17 0.49
C VAL A 246 3.66 -16.44 1.11
N LEU A 247 3.95 -15.54 2.05
CA LEU A 247 2.97 -14.71 2.71
C LEU A 247 2.97 -13.32 2.06
N GLU A 248 1.84 -12.90 1.50
CA GLU A 248 1.64 -11.54 0.99
C GLU A 248 0.90 -10.71 2.04
N VAL A 249 1.53 -9.67 2.57
CA VAL A 249 0.97 -8.83 3.64
C VAL A 249 0.48 -7.50 3.08
N PHE A 250 -0.73 -7.10 3.45
CA PHE A 250 -1.32 -5.80 3.16
C PHE A 250 -1.30 -4.94 4.42
N VAL A 251 -0.88 -3.68 4.30
CA VAL A 251 -0.84 -2.76 5.44
C VAL A 251 -1.33 -1.37 5.05
N SER A 252 -2.06 -0.73 5.96
CA SER A 252 -2.37 0.70 5.90
C SER A 252 -2.48 1.26 7.33
N PHE A 253 -2.14 2.53 7.50
CA PHE A 253 -1.98 3.18 8.80
C PHE A 253 -2.86 4.44 8.83
N HIS A 254 -3.63 4.63 9.88
CA HIS A 254 -4.71 5.63 9.93
C HIS A 254 -4.69 6.39 11.25
N SER A 255 -5.54 7.42 11.36
CA SER A 255 -5.74 8.19 12.58
C SER A 255 -4.41 8.79 13.08
N SER A 256 -4.01 8.57 14.34
CA SER A 256 -2.80 9.18 14.92
C SER A 256 -1.50 8.70 14.27
N ASP A 257 -1.55 7.59 13.52
CA ASP A 257 -0.43 7.07 12.76
C ASP A 257 -0.52 7.36 11.26
N GLU A 258 -1.52 8.11 10.76
CA GLU A 258 -1.57 8.51 9.35
C GLU A 258 -0.29 9.25 8.90
N PHE A 259 0.28 10.05 9.82
CA PHE A 259 1.51 10.82 9.62
C PHE A 259 2.64 10.39 10.56
N TRP A 260 2.71 9.11 10.94
CA TRP A 260 3.64 8.59 11.96
C TRP A 260 5.11 9.05 11.79
N TYR A 261 5.56 9.27 10.55
CA TYR A 261 6.90 9.73 10.18
C TYR A 261 7.20 11.18 10.60
N THR A 262 6.19 11.92 11.08
CA THR A 262 6.26 13.28 11.63
C THR A 262 6.16 13.31 13.15
N ASN A 263 5.85 12.18 13.79
CA ASN A 263 5.59 12.14 15.22
C ASN A 263 6.88 12.35 16.03
N PRO A 264 6.88 13.26 17.02
CA PRO A 264 8.00 13.42 17.92
C PRO A 264 8.03 12.31 18.99
N PRO A 265 9.17 12.14 19.70
CA PRO A 265 9.24 11.30 20.89
C PRO A 265 8.33 11.79 22.03
N ASN A 266 7.87 10.88 22.89
CA ASN A 266 6.98 11.23 24.01
C ASN A 266 7.60 12.23 25.00
N GLU A 267 8.92 12.14 25.23
CA GLU A 267 9.66 13.08 26.08
C GLU A 267 9.55 14.54 25.64
N TYR A 268 9.47 14.81 24.32
CA TYR A 268 9.25 16.16 23.79
C TYR A 268 7.84 16.66 24.07
N ILE A 269 6.85 15.78 23.92
CA ILE A 269 5.44 16.07 24.19
C ILE A 269 5.25 16.39 25.67
N GLU A 270 5.79 15.55 26.55
CA GLU A 270 5.73 15.72 28.01
C GLU A 270 6.42 17.02 28.46
N ALA A 271 7.64 17.27 27.98
CA ALA A 271 8.40 18.47 28.35
C ALA A 271 7.72 19.79 27.93
N ASN A 272 6.89 19.75 26.88
CA ASN A 272 6.17 20.91 26.35
C ASN A 272 4.67 20.93 26.69
N ASN A 273 4.16 19.97 27.47
CA ASN A 273 2.74 19.82 27.81
C ASN A 273 1.81 19.83 26.58
N LEU A 274 2.20 19.13 25.51
CA LEU A 274 1.43 19.05 24.27
C LEU A 274 0.36 17.96 24.40
N SER A 275 -0.90 18.28 24.07
CA SER A 275 -2.03 17.34 24.20
C SER A 275 -2.65 16.90 22.88
N SER A 276 -2.30 17.56 21.78
CA SER A 276 -2.90 17.37 20.45
C SER A 276 -1.97 16.73 19.43
N ILE A 277 -0.76 16.33 19.83
CA ILE A 277 0.26 15.77 18.92
C ILE A 277 0.43 14.27 19.18
N PRO A 278 0.27 13.41 18.16
CA PRO A 278 0.60 12.00 18.24
C PRO A 278 2.07 11.76 18.61
N GLY A 279 2.31 10.90 19.59
CA GLY A 279 3.66 10.55 20.04
C GLY A 279 4.23 9.28 19.40
N ASN A 280 4.99 8.56 20.22
CA ASN A 280 5.67 7.30 19.92
C ASN A 280 6.76 7.38 18.82
N GLY A 281 7.22 8.58 18.50
CA GLY A 281 8.34 8.81 17.58
C GLY A 281 8.07 8.36 16.14
N ALA A 282 9.05 8.61 15.28
CA ALA A 282 8.92 8.44 13.84
C ALA A 282 9.38 7.07 13.33
N PHE A 283 9.04 5.97 14.01
CA PHE A 283 9.35 4.62 13.49
C PHE A 283 8.28 3.60 13.86
N ARG A 284 7.87 2.81 12.86
CA ARG A 284 6.88 1.74 12.96
C ARG A 284 7.40 0.54 12.16
N GLU A 285 7.36 -0.65 12.77
CA GLU A 285 7.68 -1.93 12.13
C GLU A 285 6.49 -2.86 12.29
N VAL A 286 5.96 -3.37 11.19
CA VAL A 286 5.03 -4.50 11.23
C VAL A 286 5.84 -5.79 11.42
N ILE A 287 5.61 -6.48 12.52
CA ILE A 287 6.23 -7.76 12.84
C ILE A 287 5.29 -8.87 12.41
N VAL A 288 5.79 -9.81 11.59
CA VAL A 288 5.03 -10.95 11.10
C VAL A 288 5.54 -12.23 11.77
N ARG A 289 4.64 -12.93 12.47
CA ARG A 289 4.97 -14.12 13.26
C ARG A 289 4.23 -15.35 12.76
N VAL A 290 4.91 -16.49 12.79
CA VAL A 290 4.28 -17.81 12.70
C VAL A 290 4.67 -18.60 13.94
N ASP A 291 3.66 -18.93 14.74
CA ASP A 291 3.81 -19.38 16.12
C ASP A 291 4.76 -18.43 16.89
N GLU A 292 5.88 -18.95 17.39
CA GLU A 292 6.86 -18.18 18.18
C GLU A 292 7.93 -17.47 17.33
N HIS A 293 8.02 -17.73 16.01
CA HIS A 293 9.08 -17.22 15.15
C HIS A 293 8.66 -15.94 14.43
N VAL A 294 9.54 -14.94 14.37
CA VAL A 294 9.38 -13.80 13.47
C VAL A 294 9.85 -14.20 12.08
N VAL A 295 8.91 -14.51 11.19
CA VAL A 295 9.21 -15.00 9.84
C VAL A 295 9.57 -13.87 8.88
N GLY A 296 9.23 -12.63 9.22
CA GLY A 296 9.60 -11.43 8.47
C GLY A 296 9.11 -10.15 9.14
N ALA A 297 9.45 -9.02 8.52
CA ALA A 297 9.01 -7.69 8.91
C ALA A 297 8.60 -6.88 7.67
N VAL A 298 7.72 -5.91 7.87
CA VAL A 298 7.33 -4.93 6.85
C VAL A 298 7.56 -3.53 7.39
N TRP A 299 8.41 -2.77 6.67
CA TRP A 299 8.57 -1.34 6.84
C TRP A 299 7.90 -0.66 5.65
N PRO A 300 6.64 -0.22 5.80
CA PRO A 300 5.83 0.15 4.67
C PRO A 300 6.38 1.38 3.97
N PHE A 301 6.16 1.43 2.65
CA PHE A 301 6.29 2.66 1.89
C PHE A 301 5.36 3.71 2.52
N THR A 302 5.85 4.94 2.67
CA THR A 302 5.08 6.02 3.28
C THR A 302 4.08 6.59 2.29
N VAL A 303 3.01 5.83 2.05
CA VAL A 303 1.84 6.28 1.28
C VAL A 303 1.27 7.53 1.94
N ILE A 304 1.09 8.59 1.16
CA ILE A 304 0.34 9.77 1.60
C ILE A 304 -1.04 9.67 0.94
N TYR A 305 -2.09 9.60 1.75
CA TYR A 305 -3.45 9.50 1.22
C TYR A 305 -3.90 10.80 0.53
N THR A 306 -5.00 10.73 -0.23
CA THR A 306 -5.39 11.86 -1.09
C THR A 306 -5.85 13.10 -0.31
N GLY A 307 -6.11 12.96 1.00
CA GLY A 307 -6.33 14.05 1.95
C GLY A 307 -5.07 14.51 2.72
N GLY A 308 -3.98 13.74 2.66
CA GLY A 308 -2.86 13.85 3.58
C GLY A 308 -1.91 15.02 3.31
N VAL A 309 -1.30 15.56 4.37
CA VAL A 309 -0.39 16.73 4.39
C VAL A 309 -1.05 18.03 3.90
N ASN A 310 -1.41 18.08 2.62
CA ASN A 310 -2.16 19.14 1.99
C ASN A 310 -2.95 18.51 0.83
N PRO A 311 -4.30 18.44 0.90
CA PRO A 311 -5.12 17.74 -0.10
C PRO A 311 -5.06 18.38 -1.49
N LEU A 312 -4.57 19.63 -1.62
CA LEU A 312 -4.42 20.29 -2.91
C LEU A 312 -3.24 19.74 -3.73
N LEU A 313 -2.31 19.02 -3.10
CA LEU A 313 -1.15 18.41 -3.75
C LEU A 313 -1.53 17.22 -4.64
N TRP A 314 -2.64 16.55 -4.34
CA TRP A 314 -2.99 15.24 -4.90
C TRP A 314 -4.06 15.32 -5.98
N ARG A 315 -4.10 16.44 -6.71
CA ARG A 315 -5.15 16.77 -7.67
C ARG A 315 -4.52 17.15 -9.02
N PRO A 316 -4.97 16.59 -10.16
CA PRO A 316 -5.67 15.31 -10.30
C PRO A 316 -4.73 14.08 -10.18
N ILE A 317 -3.41 14.30 -10.02
CA ILE A 317 -2.41 13.25 -9.86
C ILE A 317 -2.32 12.89 -8.38
N THR A 318 -2.66 11.66 -8.01
CA THR A 318 -2.64 11.22 -6.62
C THR A 318 -1.25 10.80 -6.16
N SER A 319 -1.05 10.62 -4.85
CA SER A 319 0.24 10.19 -4.32
C SER A 319 0.59 8.78 -4.78
N ILE A 320 1.88 8.46 -4.88
CA ILE A 320 2.37 7.11 -5.20
C ILE A 320 1.73 6.10 -4.23
N GLY A 321 1.11 5.04 -4.77
CA GLY A 321 0.53 3.95 -3.99
C GLY A 321 -0.70 4.31 -3.17
N SER A 322 -1.36 5.44 -3.46
CA SER A 322 -2.61 5.83 -2.79
C SER A 322 -3.82 5.10 -3.39
N PHE A 323 -3.86 4.90 -4.71
CA PHE A 323 -4.92 4.15 -5.38
C PHE A 323 -4.66 2.65 -5.37
N ASN A 324 -3.40 2.23 -5.55
CA ASN A 324 -3.00 0.84 -5.46
C ASN A 324 -1.97 0.67 -4.33
N LEU A 325 -2.43 0.41 -3.11
CA LEU A 325 -1.51 0.30 -1.97
C LEU A 325 -0.56 -0.90 -2.14
N PRO A 326 0.74 -0.73 -1.81
CA PRO A 326 1.72 -1.81 -1.91
C PRO A 326 1.41 -3.02 -1.03
N THR A 327 1.85 -4.19 -1.47
CA THR A 327 1.91 -5.41 -0.67
C THR A 327 3.34 -5.92 -0.52
N TYR A 328 3.56 -6.78 0.47
CA TYR A 328 4.89 -7.21 0.88
C TYR A 328 4.95 -8.74 0.96
N ASP A 329 5.81 -9.34 0.15
CA ASP A 329 6.01 -10.79 0.12
C ASP A 329 7.08 -11.23 1.13
N ILE A 330 6.78 -12.28 1.89
CA ILE A 330 7.68 -12.93 2.85
C ILE A 330 7.71 -14.42 2.52
N ASP A 331 8.86 -14.95 2.10
CA ASP A 331 9.01 -16.37 1.79
C ASP A 331 9.21 -17.17 3.09
N ILE A 332 8.20 -17.94 3.48
CA ILE A 332 8.21 -18.75 4.69
C ILE A 332 8.55 -20.22 4.41
N THR A 333 8.96 -20.55 3.19
CA THR A 333 9.38 -21.91 2.78
C THR A 333 10.42 -22.52 3.73
N PRO A 334 11.44 -21.79 4.24
CA PRO A 334 12.41 -22.34 5.21
C PRO A 334 11.77 -22.91 6.49
N PHE A 335 10.57 -22.44 6.87
CA PHE A 335 9.87 -22.86 8.09
C PHE A 335 8.93 -24.06 7.86
N LEU A 336 8.66 -24.47 6.62
CA LEU A 336 7.67 -25.49 6.29
C LEU A 336 7.87 -26.81 7.04
N GLY A 337 9.11 -27.21 7.35
CA GLY A 337 9.41 -28.39 8.16
C GLY A 337 8.72 -28.41 9.53
N LYS A 338 8.37 -27.25 10.09
CA LYS A 338 7.62 -27.10 11.34
C LYS A 338 6.11 -26.92 11.14
N LEU A 339 5.66 -26.57 9.93
CA LEU A 339 4.29 -26.14 9.64
C LEU A 339 3.43 -27.19 8.93
N MET A 340 4.05 -28.26 8.44
CA MET A 340 3.40 -29.34 7.67
C MET A 340 3.06 -30.56 8.55
N ASP A 341 2.70 -30.32 9.82
CA ASP A 341 2.37 -31.39 10.78
C ASP A 341 0.87 -31.74 10.81
N GLY A 342 0.06 -31.05 10.00
CA GLY A 342 -1.39 -31.23 9.89
C GLY A 342 -2.20 -30.51 10.97
N LYS A 343 -1.56 -29.72 11.85
CA LYS A 343 -2.23 -28.89 12.85
C LYS A 343 -2.36 -27.46 12.38
N GLU A 344 -3.14 -26.70 13.14
CA GLU A 344 -3.23 -25.25 12.96
C GLU A 344 -2.02 -24.55 13.59
N HIS A 345 -1.47 -23.59 12.84
CA HIS A 345 -0.40 -22.69 13.26
C HIS A 345 -0.93 -21.25 13.35
N ASN A 346 -0.37 -20.48 14.27
CA ASN A 346 -0.81 -19.11 14.52
C ASN A 346 -0.04 -18.10 13.66
N PHE A 347 -0.70 -17.46 12.71
CA PHE A 347 -0.16 -16.37 11.91
C PHE A 347 -0.52 -15.04 12.56
N GLY A 348 0.46 -14.36 13.14
CA GLY A 348 0.27 -13.16 13.95
C GLY A 348 0.93 -11.91 13.39
N PHE A 349 0.33 -10.76 13.67
CA PHE A 349 0.79 -9.43 13.29
C PHE A 349 0.79 -8.50 14.50
N ALA A 350 1.84 -7.71 14.62
CA ALA A 350 1.97 -6.64 15.61
C ALA A 350 2.66 -5.44 14.95
N VAL A 351 2.51 -4.24 15.51
CA VAL A 351 3.21 -3.06 15.01
C VAL A 351 3.96 -2.37 16.14
N THR A 352 5.28 -2.23 16.01
CA THR A 352 6.08 -1.54 17.02
C THR A 352 5.69 -0.07 17.09
N ASN A 353 5.63 0.47 18.31
CA ASN A 353 5.29 1.87 18.59
C ASN A 353 3.91 2.32 18.05
N ALA A 354 3.06 1.39 17.60
CA ALA A 354 1.77 1.73 17.04
C ALA A 354 0.89 2.53 18.00
N LEU A 355 0.13 3.42 17.39
CA LEU A 355 -1.03 4.09 17.95
C LEU A 355 -2.30 3.36 17.48
N ASP A 356 -3.37 4.10 17.25
CA ASP A 356 -4.74 3.63 17.41
C ASP A 356 -5.34 2.85 16.23
N MET A 357 -4.73 2.86 15.03
CA MET A 357 -5.38 2.26 13.86
C MET A 357 -4.41 1.83 12.75
N TRP A 358 -4.04 0.54 12.77
CA TRP A 358 -3.33 -0.12 11.66
C TRP A 358 -4.17 -1.26 11.08
N TYR A 359 -4.52 -1.17 9.80
CA TYR A 359 -5.21 -2.26 9.11
C TYR A 359 -4.22 -3.22 8.48
N ILE A 360 -4.29 -4.48 8.90
CA ILE A 360 -3.38 -5.55 8.44
C ILE A 360 -4.17 -6.82 8.15
N ASP A 361 -3.85 -7.46 7.04
CA ASP A 361 -4.20 -8.85 6.74
C ASP A 361 -3.18 -9.42 5.75
N ALA A 362 -3.34 -10.69 5.41
CA ALA A 362 -2.42 -11.35 4.50
C ALA A 362 -3.07 -12.48 3.70
N ASN A 363 -2.42 -12.86 2.60
CA ASN A 363 -2.74 -14.03 1.81
C ASN A 363 -1.57 -15.01 1.84
N LEU A 364 -1.84 -16.24 2.27
CA LEU A 364 -0.84 -17.31 2.28
C LEU A 364 -0.93 -18.11 0.96
N HIS A 365 0.05 -17.90 0.10
CA HIS A 365 0.22 -18.55 -1.20
C HIS A 365 0.98 -19.87 -1.02
N LEU A 366 0.39 -20.99 -1.41
CA LEU A 366 0.93 -22.34 -1.21
C LEU A 366 1.09 -23.09 -2.53
N TRP A 367 2.26 -23.69 -2.75
CA TRP A 367 2.49 -24.62 -3.84
C TRP A 367 2.50 -26.05 -3.31
N LEU A 368 1.73 -26.93 -3.95
CA LEU A 368 1.42 -28.27 -3.49
C LEU A 368 2.07 -29.32 -4.39
N ASP A 369 2.64 -30.34 -3.78
CA ASP A 369 3.14 -31.50 -4.51
C ASP A 369 1.99 -32.44 -4.85
N HIS A 370 1.56 -32.44 -6.10
CA HIS A 370 0.48 -33.31 -6.58
C HIS A 370 0.88 -34.78 -6.72
N LYS A 371 2.18 -35.10 -6.69
CA LYS A 371 2.70 -36.48 -6.79
C LYS A 371 3.00 -37.11 -5.43
N SER A 372 3.04 -36.31 -4.37
CA SER A 372 3.21 -36.79 -3.00
C SER A 372 2.04 -36.41 -2.10
N LYS A 373 1.65 -37.33 -1.21
CA LYS A 373 0.65 -37.03 -0.17
C LYS A 373 1.23 -36.22 0.99
N LYS A 374 2.56 -36.21 1.13
CA LYS A 374 3.26 -35.53 2.21
C LYS A 374 4.67 -35.14 1.80
N THR A 375 5.09 -33.95 2.20
CA THR A 375 6.46 -33.47 2.13
C THR A 375 7.08 -33.51 3.53
N VAL A 376 8.41 -33.51 3.58
CA VAL A 376 9.16 -33.49 4.84
C VAL A 376 10.15 -32.36 4.76
N GLY A 377 10.38 -31.64 5.86
CA GLY A 377 11.35 -30.56 5.87
C GLY A 377 11.96 -30.35 7.24
N SER A 378 12.95 -29.46 7.28
CA SER A 378 13.53 -28.99 8.54
C SER A 378 14.10 -27.59 8.38
N LEU A 379 14.04 -26.82 9.47
CA LEU A 379 14.69 -25.52 9.60
C LEU A 379 16.14 -25.75 10.05
N ILE A 380 17.10 -25.24 9.29
CA ILE A 380 18.54 -25.38 9.56
C ILE A 380 19.05 -24.24 10.43
N SER A 381 18.76 -23.00 10.03
CA SER A 381 19.21 -21.79 10.73
C SER A 381 18.16 -20.71 10.66
N TYR A 382 18.12 -19.88 11.70
CA TYR A 382 17.18 -18.78 11.84
C TYR A 382 17.80 -17.67 12.69
N ASP A 383 17.72 -16.43 12.20
CA ASP A 383 18.08 -15.21 12.91
C ASP A 383 17.03 -14.12 12.62
N ALA A 384 16.77 -13.27 13.61
CA ALA A 384 15.75 -12.23 13.54
C ALA A 384 16.13 -10.99 14.38
N ALA A 385 17.37 -10.53 14.26
CA ALA A 385 17.89 -9.39 15.02
C ALA A 385 17.25 -8.05 14.61
N SER A 386 17.05 -7.16 15.58
CA SER A 386 16.53 -5.80 15.36
C SER A 386 17.21 -4.80 16.31
N SER A 387 17.36 -3.56 15.87
CA SER A 387 17.77 -2.45 16.73
C SER A 387 17.04 -1.16 16.34
N ALA A 388 16.78 -0.30 17.31
CA ALA A 388 16.21 1.03 17.10
C ALA A 388 16.81 2.01 18.11
N ASN A 389 17.04 3.24 17.68
CA ASN A 389 17.59 4.32 18.48
C ASN A 389 16.98 5.66 18.08
N VAL A 390 16.78 6.54 19.05
CA VAL A 390 16.35 7.92 18.84
C VAL A 390 17.35 8.86 19.53
N ASP A 391 17.91 9.80 18.77
CA ASP A 391 18.69 10.92 19.29
C ASP A 391 17.81 12.18 19.29
N SER A 392 17.55 12.73 20.46
CA SER A 392 16.62 13.84 20.69
C SER A 392 17.36 15.05 21.24
N GLN A 393 17.19 16.20 20.59
CA GLN A 393 17.78 17.47 21.02
C GLN A 393 16.75 18.59 20.84
N PHE A 394 16.25 19.17 21.93
CA PHE A 394 15.22 20.20 21.85
C PHE A 394 15.30 21.21 22.99
N SER A 395 14.72 22.39 22.75
CA SER A 395 14.57 23.46 23.74
C SER A 395 13.22 24.15 23.49
N GLY A 396 12.27 23.93 24.41
CA GLY A 396 10.88 24.30 24.15
C GLY A 396 10.35 23.58 22.92
N LEU A 397 9.64 24.31 22.05
CA LEU A 397 9.00 23.75 20.85
C LEU A 397 9.97 23.52 19.67
N ASP A 398 11.19 24.06 19.72
CA ASP A 398 12.18 23.85 18.68
C ASP A 398 13.06 22.65 19.02
N GLY A 399 13.28 21.77 18.05
CA GLY A 399 13.98 20.51 18.30
C GLY A 399 14.33 19.72 17.05
N ARG A 400 15.24 18.77 17.22
CA ARG A 400 15.70 17.83 16.21
C ARG A 400 15.68 16.43 16.79
N PHE A 401 15.01 15.52 16.09
CA PHE A 401 14.88 14.12 16.44
C PHE A 401 15.41 13.27 15.30
N VAL A 402 16.41 12.44 15.57
CA VAL A 402 16.98 11.51 14.60
C VAL A 402 16.69 10.09 15.03
N THR A 403 15.75 9.45 14.34
CA THR A 403 15.42 8.04 14.56
C THR A 403 16.20 7.18 13.56
N SER A 404 16.86 6.14 14.06
CA SER A 404 17.54 5.14 13.23
C SER A 404 17.15 3.74 13.68
N ALA A 405 16.92 2.83 12.74
CA ALA A 405 16.61 1.44 13.04
C ALA A 405 17.23 0.50 12.03
N SER A 406 17.44 -0.75 12.43
CA SER A 406 17.86 -1.84 11.55
C SER A 406 17.14 -3.14 11.89
N ARG A 407 16.89 -3.95 10.88
CA ARG A 407 16.29 -5.27 11.02
C ARG A 407 17.02 -6.26 10.11
N HIS A 408 17.33 -7.43 10.65
CA HIS A 408 17.79 -8.57 9.87
C HIS A 408 16.92 -9.76 10.19
N VAL A 409 16.37 -10.40 9.15
CA VAL A 409 15.72 -11.70 9.25
C VAL A 409 16.41 -12.61 8.26
N SER A 410 16.77 -13.82 8.67
CA SER A 410 17.37 -14.82 7.80
C SER A 410 16.94 -16.21 8.24
N ALA A 411 16.47 -17.02 7.31
CA ALA A 411 16.08 -18.39 7.57
C ALA A 411 16.54 -19.30 6.45
N THR A 412 17.15 -20.42 6.81
CA THR A 412 17.51 -21.49 5.87
C THR A 412 16.84 -22.77 6.33
N GLY A 413 16.18 -23.44 5.39
CA GLY A 413 15.54 -24.73 5.62
C GLY A 413 15.57 -25.57 4.36
N TRP A 414 15.07 -26.79 4.46
CA TRP A 414 14.88 -27.65 3.29
C TRP A 414 13.53 -28.34 3.32
N VAL A 415 13.01 -28.62 2.14
CA VAL A 415 11.81 -29.43 1.91
C VAL A 415 12.11 -30.50 0.87
N GLU A 416 11.74 -31.73 1.20
CA GLU A 416 11.81 -32.90 0.33
C GLU A 416 10.41 -33.23 -0.20
N SER A 417 10.30 -33.26 -1.52
CA SER A 417 9.09 -33.52 -2.29
C SER A 417 9.40 -34.44 -3.48
N SER A 418 8.42 -34.70 -4.34
CA SER A 418 8.61 -35.42 -5.60
C SER A 418 9.56 -34.70 -6.57
N HIS A 419 9.84 -33.42 -6.35
CA HIS A 419 10.82 -32.62 -7.11
C HIS A 419 12.25 -32.74 -6.56
N GLY A 420 12.44 -33.55 -5.52
CA GLY A 420 13.71 -33.71 -4.80
C GLY A 420 13.77 -32.87 -3.53
N LYS A 421 14.98 -32.80 -2.97
CA LYS A 421 15.28 -32.07 -1.74
C LYS A 421 15.77 -30.67 -2.07
N VAL A 422 14.90 -29.69 -1.88
CA VAL A 422 15.18 -28.28 -2.13
C VAL A 422 15.57 -27.60 -0.83
N MET A 423 16.73 -26.94 -0.84
CA MET A 423 17.16 -26.04 0.23
C MET A 423 16.76 -24.61 -0.14
N THR A 424 16.11 -23.91 0.77
CA THR A 424 15.67 -22.53 0.58
C THR A 424 16.27 -21.66 1.66
N THR A 425 16.85 -20.54 1.24
CA THR A 425 17.26 -19.45 2.13
C THR A 425 16.47 -18.21 1.79
N PHE A 426 15.80 -17.62 2.77
CA PHE A 426 15.13 -16.33 2.68
C PHE A 426 15.81 -15.35 3.63
N TYR A 427 15.97 -14.09 3.20
CA TYR A 427 16.44 -13.04 4.07
C TYR A 427 15.75 -11.71 3.81
N GLN A 428 15.72 -10.88 4.85
CA GLN A 428 15.42 -9.46 4.79
C GLN A 428 16.49 -8.68 5.55
N ARG A 429 16.83 -7.50 5.04
CA ARG A 429 17.72 -6.52 5.64
C ARG A 429 17.10 -5.14 5.46
N PHE A 430 16.93 -4.44 6.57
CA PHE A 430 16.37 -3.10 6.55
C PHE A 430 17.27 -2.11 7.28
N SER A 431 17.31 -0.87 6.78
CA SER A 431 17.96 0.29 7.41
C SER A 431 17.05 1.51 7.31
N TYR A 432 16.78 2.14 8.46
CA TYR A 432 15.86 3.26 8.58
C TYR A 432 16.61 4.47 9.11
N LYS A 433 16.32 5.63 8.52
CA LYS A 433 16.75 6.91 9.07
C LYS A 433 15.67 7.94 8.86
N ASN A 434 15.30 8.64 9.93
CA ASN A 434 14.39 9.79 9.90
C ASN A 434 15.00 10.93 10.71
N SER A 435 15.10 12.11 10.11
CA SER A 435 15.43 13.36 10.78
C SER A 435 14.20 14.25 10.75
N ASN A 436 13.61 14.49 11.91
CA ASN A 436 12.44 15.33 12.11
C ASN A 436 12.86 16.60 12.89
N VAL A 437 12.66 17.77 12.29
CA VAL A 437 13.11 19.06 12.84
C VAL A 437 11.92 19.99 12.97
N TYR A 438 11.69 20.49 14.19
CA TYR A 438 10.75 21.56 14.49
C TYR A 438 11.53 22.87 14.70
N SER A 439 11.06 23.94 14.09
CA SER A 439 11.67 25.27 14.18
C SER A 439 10.63 26.37 14.22
N LYS A 440 11.07 27.60 14.54
CA LYS A 440 10.21 28.79 14.67
C LYS A 440 9.09 28.57 15.69
N SER A 441 9.47 28.12 16.89
CA SER A 441 8.55 27.74 17.96
C SER A 441 7.54 26.68 17.52
N GLY A 442 8.00 25.68 16.77
CA GLY A 442 7.19 24.57 16.27
C GLY A 442 6.30 24.88 15.05
N SER A 443 6.24 26.12 14.57
CA SER A 443 5.39 26.48 13.41
C SER A 443 5.90 25.94 12.07
N GLU A 444 7.18 25.55 11.99
CA GLU A 444 7.76 24.87 10.84
C GLU A 444 8.29 23.50 11.21
N GLN A 445 8.06 22.53 10.32
CA GLN A 445 8.53 21.16 10.45
C GLN A 445 9.21 20.69 9.16
N VAL A 446 10.35 20.02 9.30
CA VAL A 446 11.07 19.35 8.20
C VAL A 446 11.31 17.90 8.56
N VAL A 447 10.88 16.98 7.70
CA VAL A 447 11.21 15.55 7.78
C VAL A 447 12.07 15.15 6.59
N ASN A 448 13.16 14.45 6.87
CA ASN A 448 13.95 13.71 5.89
C ASN A 448 14.01 12.25 6.32
N GLN A 449 13.35 11.38 5.58
CA GLN A 449 13.28 9.94 5.84
C GLN A 449 13.88 9.14 4.68
N THR A 450 14.52 8.03 5.01
CA THR A 450 14.93 7.00 4.06
C THR A 450 14.68 5.63 4.68
N ILE A 451 13.91 4.79 3.97
CA ILE A 451 13.80 3.36 4.23
C ILE A 451 14.60 2.65 3.14
N ASP A 452 15.61 1.87 3.54
CA ASP A 452 16.32 0.94 2.66
C ASP A 452 15.92 -0.49 3.03
N ALA A 453 15.37 -1.22 2.06
CA ALA A 453 14.85 -2.56 2.22
C ALA A 453 15.47 -3.47 1.16
N ASN A 454 16.26 -4.46 1.59
CA ASN A 454 16.77 -5.52 0.74
C ASN A 454 16.19 -6.87 1.18
N SER A 455 15.70 -7.66 0.23
CA SER A 455 15.21 -9.00 0.48
C SER A 455 15.61 -9.94 -0.63
N GLY A 456 15.76 -11.22 -0.31
CA GLY A 456 16.04 -12.20 -1.33
C GLY A 456 15.70 -13.62 -0.90
N VAL A 457 15.46 -14.45 -1.90
CA VAL A 457 15.26 -15.89 -1.75
C VAL A 457 16.20 -16.61 -2.70
N SER A 458 16.80 -17.69 -2.22
CA SER A 458 17.58 -18.62 -3.04
C SER A 458 17.15 -20.04 -2.75
N ALA A 459 16.86 -20.80 -3.80
CA ALA A 459 16.46 -22.20 -3.73
C ALA A 459 17.42 -23.06 -4.55
N THR A 460 17.95 -24.12 -3.95
CA THR A 460 18.90 -25.04 -4.58
C THR A 460 18.49 -26.51 -4.39
N ASN A 461 18.84 -27.35 -5.36
CA ASN A 461 18.77 -28.81 -5.24
C ASN A 461 20.19 -29.38 -5.42
N GLY A 462 20.85 -29.72 -4.31
CA GLY A 462 22.28 -30.00 -4.31
C GLY A 462 23.09 -28.78 -4.77
N ALA A 463 23.91 -28.93 -5.80
CA ALA A 463 24.70 -27.82 -6.39
C ALA A 463 23.91 -27.00 -7.43
N MET A 464 22.70 -27.42 -7.78
CA MET A 464 21.91 -26.77 -8.82
C MET A 464 21.09 -25.61 -8.23
N LEU A 465 21.21 -24.42 -8.82
CA LEU A 465 20.39 -23.25 -8.47
C LEU A 465 19.06 -23.32 -9.22
N LEU A 466 17.96 -23.51 -8.49
CA LEU A 466 16.61 -23.55 -9.07
C LEU A 466 16.06 -22.14 -9.26
N LEU A 467 16.20 -21.31 -8.23
CA LEU A 467 15.69 -19.94 -8.18
C LEU A 467 16.61 -19.08 -7.32
N SER A 468 16.85 -17.86 -7.76
CA SER A 468 17.41 -16.78 -6.95
C SER A 468 16.64 -15.52 -7.30
N GLU A 469 16.09 -14.83 -6.30
CA GLU A 469 15.44 -13.54 -6.47
C GLU A 469 16.00 -12.57 -5.43
N GLU A 470 16.29 -11.35 -5.86
CA GLU A 470 16.71 -10.26 -4.98
C GLU A 470 15.93 -9.00 -5.35
N VAL A 471 15.43 -8.31 -4.33
CA VAL A 471 14.67 -7.08 -4.45
C VAL A 471 15.28 -6.06 -3.50
N HIS A 472 15.83 -4.99 -4.06
CA HIS A 472 16.31 -3.83 -3.33
C HIS A 472 15.40 -2.65 -3.58
N GLN A 473 14.81 -2.11 -2.52
CA GLN A 473 13.90 -0.99 -2.53
C GLN A 473 14.42 0.12 -1.62
N VAL A 474 14.36 1.36 -2.10
CA VAL A 474 14.66 2.56 -1.32
C VAL A 474 13.49 3.52 -1.43
N PHE A 475 12.94 3.90 -0.27
CA PHE A 475 11.83 4.84 -0.15
C PHE A 475 12.32 6.16 0.48
N PRO A 476 12.73 7.16 -0.33
CA PRO A 476 13.01 8.50 0.14
C PRO A 476 11.71 9.27 0.42
N LEU A 477 11.71 10.07 1.48
CA LEU A 477 10.67 11.05 1.76
C LEU A 477 11.30 12.34 2.31
N TYR A 478 10.91 13.46 1.73
CA TYR A 478 11.12 14.81 2.23
C TYR A 478 9.76 15.46 2.42
N LEU A 479 9.55 16.03 3.60
CA LEU A 479 8.38 16.85 3.91
C LEU A 479 8.86 18.16 4.53
N PHE A 480 8.33 19.27 4.03
CA PHE A 480 8.31 20.55 4.71
C PHE A 480 6.86 20.96 4.94
N SER A 481 6.57 21.42 6.14
CA SER A 481 5.29 22.01 6.52
C SER A 481 5.55 23.30 7.29
N GLY A 482 4.88 24.38 6.94
CA GLY A 482 4.96 25.67 7.62
C GLY A 482 3.57 26.23 7.85
N THR A 483 3.29 26.66 9.07
CA THR A 483 2.01 27.24 9.47
C THR A 483 2.16 28.68 9.92
N SER A 484 1.13 29.48 9.68
CA SER A 484 1.01 30.81 10.26
C SER A 484 -0.42 31.09 10.65
N ASP A 485 -0.63 31.48 11.91
CA ASP A 485 -1.94 31.87 12.42
C ASP A 485 -2.47 33.10 11.68
N GLU A 486 -3.76 33.09 11.39
CA GLU A 486 -4.50 34.22 10.82
C GLU A 486 -5.55 34.71 11.84
N VAL A 487 -6.64 35.33 11.38
CA VAL A 487 -7.67 35.88 12.27
C VAL A 487 -8.65 34.78 12.71
N GLY A 488 -8.78 34.56 14.01
CA GLY A 488 -9.77 33.63 14.57
C GLY A 488 -9.31 32.18 14.51
N ASP A 489 -10.13 31.30 13.92
CA ASP A 489 -9.86 29.87 13.70
C ASP A 489 -9.23 29.59 12.33
N GLU A 490 -8.60 30.61 11.74
CA GLU A 490 -7.97 30.55 10.42
C GLU A 490 -6.46 30.44 10.51
N TYR A 491 -5.87 29.65 9.63
CA TYR A 491 -4.42 29.54 9.47
C TYR A 491 -4.04 29.33 8.01
N SER A 492 -2.82 29.71 7.66
CA SER A 492 -2.20 29.38 6.39
C SER A 492 -1.25 28.20 6.56
N LEU A 493 -1.25 27.28 5.61
CA LEU A 493 -0.33 26.15 5.53
C LEU A 493 0.44 26.22 4.21
N VAL A 494 1.76 26.06 4.27
CA VAL A 494 2.63 25.83 3.12
C VAL A 494 3.23 24.44 3.26
N SER A 495 3.21 23.67 2.17
CA SER A 495 3.72 22.30 2.17
C SER A 495 4.60 22.05 0.95
N VAL A 496 5.69 21.32 1.16
CA VAL A 496 6.51 20.74 0.08
C VAL A 496 6.74 19.29 0.40
N VAL A 497 6.40 18.41 -0.53
CA VAL A 497 6.56 16.96 -0.39
C VAL A 497 7.41 16.46 -1.55
N LYS A 498 8.41 15.63 -1.26
CA LYS A 498 9.06 14.80 -2.27
C LYS A 498 9.10 13.38 -1.75
N LEU A 499 8.62 12.43 -2.54
CA LEU A 499 8.62 11.02 -2.18
C LEU A 499 8.93 10.18 -3.41
N GLY A 500 9.39 8.96 -3.19
CA GLY A 500 9.60 8.07 -4.32
C GLY A 500 9.82 6.60 -3.97
N ILE A 501 9.79 5.78 -5.01
CA ILE A 501 10.14 4.37 -5.00
C ILE A 501 11.29 4.16 -5.96
N ASN A 502 12.44 3.75 -5.43
CA ASN A 502 13.56 3.27 -6.21
C ASN A 502 13.67 1.76 -6.00
N GLU A 503 13.36 0.96 -7.00
CA GLU A 503 13.42 -0.49 -6.93
C GLU A 503 14.41 -1.06 -7.95
N LYS A 504 15.13 -2.10 -7.55
CA LYS A 504 15.82 -3.01 -8.45
C LYS A 504 15.43 -4.43 -8.08
N ARG A 505 15.06 -5.21 -9.09
CA ARG A 505 14.76 -6.63 -8.95
C ARG A 505 15.65 -7.41 -9.90
N ALA A 506 16.24 -8.48 -9.41
CA ALA A 506 16.95 -9.44 -10.22
C ALA A 506 16.41 -10.84 -9.89
N SER A 507 16.14 -11.65 -10.91
CA SER A 507 15.89 -13.07 -10.72
C SER A 507 16.71 -13.91 -11.69
N GLY A 508 17.05 -15.12 -11.27
CA GLY A 508 17.85 -16.07 -12.01
C GLY A 508 17.55 -17.51 -11.59
N GLY A 509 17.99 -18.48 -12.40
CA GLY A 509 17.80 -19.90 -12.10
C GLY A 509 17.45 -20.70 -13.36
N GLU A 510 16.74 -21.81 -13.19
CA GLU A 510 16.33 -22.68 -14.30
C GLU A 510 15.47 -21.96 -15.36
N GLN A 511 14.67 -20.99 -14.93
CA GLN A 511 13.73 -20.27 -15.80
C GLN A 511 14.38 -19.10 -16.56
N GLY A 512 15.70 -18.93 -16.44
CA GLY A 512 16.45 -17.84 -17.05
C GLY A 512 16.65 -16.65 -16.12
N PHE A 513 17.16 -15.57 -16.68
CA PHE A 513 17.48 -14.33 -15.96
C PHE A 513 16.46 -13.25 -16.28
N SER A 514 15.96 -12.58 -15.25
CA SER A 514 15.14 -11.37 -15.39
C SER A 514 15.72 -10.24 -14.54
N TYR A 515 15.53 -9.01 -14.99
CA TYR A 515 15.96 -7.83 -14.28
C TYR A 515 14.96 -6.70 -14.51
N SER A 516 14.69 -5.92 -13.48
CA SER A 516 13.97 -4.66 -13.61
C SER A 516 14.52 -3.59 -12.67
N SER A 517 14.33 -2.34 -13.08
CA SER A 517 14.64 -1.16 -12.29
C SER A 517 13.52 -0.15 -12.46
N LEU A 518 13.04 0.37 -11.34
CA LEU A 518 12.01 1.40 -11.25
C LEU A 518 12.59 2.62 -10.52
N GLN A 519 12.36 3.79 -11.08
CA GLN A 519 12.46 5.08 -10.39
C GLN A 519 11.11 5.78 -10.55
N ASN A 520 10.39 5.93 -9.45
CA ASN A 520 9.13 6.65 -9.41
C ASN A 520 9.28 7.79 -8.40
N GLU A 521 9.42 9.02 -8.88
CA GLU A 521 9.68 10.20 -8.07
C GLU A 521 8.53 11.19 -8.21
N GLN A 522 8.01 11.67 -7.10
CA GLN A 522 6.95 12.66 -7.06
C GLN A 522 7.36 13.85 -6.19
N SER A 523 7.15 15.06 -6.70
CA SER A 523 7.43 16.33 -6.04
C SER A 523 6.20 17.20 -6.11
N ALA A 524 5.66 17.54 -4.95
CA ALA A 524 4.48 18.38 -4.83
C ALA A 524 4.76 19.59 -3.93
N ARG A 525 4.12 20.72 -4.24
CA ARG A 525 4.15 21.92 -3.40
C ARG A 525 2.83 22.63 -3.45
N GLY A 526 2.47 23.29 -2.35
CA GLY A 526 1.20 23.99 -2.29
C GLY A 526 1.09 24.87 -1.08
N SER A 527 0.06 25.70 -1.11
CA SER A 527 -0.36 26.51 0.02
C SER A 527 -1.87 26.54 0.13
N MET A 528 -2.38 26.59 1.35
CA MET A 528 -3.81 26.68 1.60
C MET A 528 -4.11 27.57 2.81
N ARG A 529 -5.25 28.25 2.76
CA ARG A 529 -5.90 28.85 3.92
C ARG A 529 -6.98 27.90 4.40
N VAL A 530 -7.01 27.67 5.70
CA VAL A 530 -7.94 26.75 6.35
C VAL A 530 -8.69 27.51 7.43
N LYS A 531 -9.99 27.24 7.55
CA LYS A 531 -10.85 27.71 8.64
C LYS A 531 -11.41 26.51 9.37
N GLY A 532 -11.04 26.32 10.64
CA GLY A 532 -11.30 25.07 11.36
C GLY A 532 -10.66 23.89 10.63
N ASN A 533 -11.49 23.04 10.00
CA ASN A 533 -11.05 21.89 9.19
C ASN A 533 -11.35 22.04 7.69
N LEU A 534 -11.79 23.22 7.23
CA LEU A 534 -12.21 23.45 5.85
C LEU A 534 -11.21 24.31 5.10
N VAL A 535 -10.73 23.80 3.97
CA VAL A 535 -9.94 24.58 3.01
C VAL A 535 -10.82 25.66 2.38
N THR A 536 -10.44 26.93 2.54
CA THR A 536 -11.18 28.09 2.02
C THR A 536 -10.60 28.63 0.71
N SER A 537 -9.27 28.60 0.58
CA SER A 537 -8.56 28.92 -0.66
C SER A 537 -7.17 28.29 -0.66
N GLY A 538 -6.54 28.19 -1.82
CA GLY A 538 -5.20 27.63 -1.93
C GLY A 538 -4.81 27.25 -3.36
N SER A 539 -3.61 26.71 -3.49
CA SER A 539 -3.11 26.14 -4.75
C SER A 539 -2.18 24.97 -4.49
N GLY A 540 -2.18 24.00 -5.39
CA GLY A 540 -1.27 22.86 -5.37
C GLY A 540 -0.66 22.62 -6.75
N GLU A 541 0.56 22.11 -6.76
CA GLU A 541 1.30 21.69 -7.94
C GLU A 541 1.94 20.34 -7.63
N ASN A 542 1.89 19.42 -8.60
CA ASN A 542 2.42 18.08 -8.48
C ASN A 542 3.10 17.68 -9.79
N HIS A 543 4.35 17.27 -9.67
CA HIS A 543 5.18 16.75 -10.74
C HIS A 543 5.60 15.32 -10.41
N GLN A 544 5.40 14.40 -11.34
CA GLN A 544 5.80 13.00 -11.16
C GLN A 544 6.56 12.48 -12.38
N VAL A 545 7.67 11.81 -12.11
CA VAL A 545 8.50 11.15 -13.11
C VAL A 545 8.56 9.66 -12.79
N TYR A 546 8.04 8.85 -13.70
CA TYR A 546 8.04 7.40 -13.66
C TYR A 546 8.98 6.85 -14.73
N LYS A 547 9.97 6.05 -14.34
CA LYS A 547 10.95 5.40 -15.21
C LYS A 547 11.07 3.93 -14.84
N TYR A 548 10.69 3.06 -15.75
CA TYR A 548 10.86 1.62 -15.62
C TYR A 548 11.72 1.09 -16.75
N VAL A 549 12.70 0.24 -16.42
CA VAL A 549 13.52 -0.51 -17.38
C VAL A 549 13.64 -1.94 -16.90
N GLY A 550 13.22 -2.90 -17.72
CA GLY A 550 13.35 -4.31 -17.41
C GLY A 550 13.56 -5.19 -18.63
N THR A 551 13.74 -6.48 -18.38
CA THR A 551 13.85 -7.51 -19.43
C THR A 551 12.57 -7.66 -20.25
N ASP A 552 11.44 -7.23 -19.70
CA ASP A 552 10.11 -7.25 -20.31
C ASP A 552 9.74 -5.96 -21.06
N GLY A 553 10.66 -4.99 -21.11
CA GLY A 553 10.47 -3.73 -21.82
C GLY A 553 10.79 -2.54 -20.94
N CYS A 554 10.36 -1.36 -21.38
CA CYS A 554 10.56 -0.16 -20.60
C CYS A 554 9.44 0.83 -20.79
N TYR A 555 9.25 1.70 -19.80
CA TYR A 555 8.17 2.67 -19.77
C TYR A 555 8.64 3.94 -19.08
N PHE A 556 8.24 5.07 -19.65
CA PHE A 556 8.49 6.39 -19.09
C PHE A 556 7.22 7.21 -19.10
N ARG A 557 6.98 7.96 -18.02
CA ARG A 557 5.97 9.01 -17.95
C ARG A 557 6.47 10.18 -17.12
N ASP A 558 6.31 11.38 -17.65
CA ASP A 558 6.64 12.65 -17.01
C ASP A 558 5.42 13.56 -17.10
N VAL A 559 4.81 13.83 -15.96
CA VAL A 559 3.51 14.49 -15.89
C VAL A 559 3.52 15.55 -14.80
N ASN A 560 2.96 16.71 -15.12
CA ASN A 560 2.83 17.82 -14.19
C ASN A 560 1.40 18.33 -14.16
N SER A 561 0.94 18.71 -12.98
CA SER A 561 -0.37 19.31 -12.77
C SER A 561 -0.30 20.52 -11.86
N LYS A 562 -1.25 21.42 -12.06
CA LYS A 562 -1.52 22.55 -11.17
C LYS A 562 -3.01 22.61 -10.88
N ASN A 563 -3.37 22.55 -9.61
CA ASN A 563 -4.74 22.43 -9.11
C ASN A 563 -5.48 21.22 -9.71
N TYR A 564 -6.36 21.41 -10.69
CA TYR A 564 -7.10 20.32 -11.34
C TYR A 564 -6.68 20.11 -12.80
N THR A 565 -5.68 20.86 -13.26
CA THR A 565 -5.29 20.90 -14.67
C THR A 565 -3.95 20.21 -14.84
N VAL A 566 -3.91 19.18 -15.70
CA VAL A 566 -2.66 18.62 -16.21
C VAL A 566 -2.02 19.65 -17.14
N VAL A 567 -0.82 20.11 -16.79
CA VAL A 567 -0.07 21.13 -17.53
C VAL A 567 0.66 20.50 -18.72
N PHE A 568 1.26 19.33 -18.49
CA PHE A 568 1.81 18.47 -19.54
C PHE A 568 1.79 17.01 -19.07
N ASP A 569 1.78 16.08 -20.03
CA ASP A 569 1.87 14.65 -19.81
C ASP A 569 2.60 14.02 -21.00
N HIS A 570 3.81 13.52 -20.75
CA HIS A 570 4.66 12.90 -21.74
C HIS A 570 4.94 11.46 -21.34
N SER A 571 4.41 10.51 -22.11
CA SER A 571 4.64 9.08 -21.87
C SER A 571 5.13 8.35 -23.11
N GLY A 572 5.90 7.29 -22.94
CA GLY A 572 6.28 6.41 -24.03
C GLY A 572 7.10 5.20 -23.60
N ASP A 573 7.18 4.22 -24.49
CA ASP A 573 7.92 2.96 -24.29
C ASP A 573 9.38 3.05 -24.80
N SER A 574 9.90 4.26 -25.00
CA SER A 574 11.21 4.48 -25.61
C SER A 574 12.29 4.75 -24.57
N CYS A 575 13.12 3.75 -24.29
CA CYS A 575 14.39 3.95 -23.62
C CYS A 575 15.41 4.42 -24.63
N LEU A 576 15.65 5.74 -24.70
CA LEU A 576 16.83 6.24 -25.38
C LEU A 576 18.04 5.59 -24.71
N LYS A 577 18.71 4.67 -25.40
CA LYS A 577 20.07 4.26 -25.07
C LYS A 577 20.88 5.55 -24.97
N GLY A 578 21.24 5.95 -23.75
CA GLY A 578 22.13 7.07 -23.54
C GLY A 578 23.34 6.87 -24.44
N SER A 579 23.55 7.80 -25.36
CA SER A 579 24.78 7.88 -26.12
C SER A 579 25.90 8.08 -25.11
N SER A 580 26.66 7.03 -24.85
CA SER A 580 28.03 7.19 -24.42
C SER A 580 28.72 7.95 -25.54
N ARG A 581 28.79 9.28 -25.41
CA ARG A 581 29.79 10.08 -26.12
C ARG A 581 31.15 9.65 -25.59
N VAL A 582 31.64 8.52 -26.10
CA VAL A 582 33.07 8.24 -26.14
C VAL A 582 33.61 9.23 -27.15
N ASN A 583 34.14 10.34 -26.64
CA ASN A 583 35.00 11.21 -27.43
C ASN A 583 36.13 10.34 -27.97
N GLY A 584 36.07 10.02 -29.26
CA GLY A 584 37.17 9.40 -29.99
C GLY A 584 38.36 10.33 -30.00
N SER A 585 39.27 10.15 -29.05
CA SER A 585 40.63 10.67 -29.15
C SER A 585 41.34 9.93 -30.27
N ARG A 586 41.58 10.64 -31.37
CA ARG A 586 42.52 10.24 -32.42
C ARG A 586 43.89 9.95 -31.81
N LEU A 587 44.39 8.74 -32.01
CA LEU A 587 45.83 8.47 -31.97
C LEU A 587 46.39 8.69 -33.39
N PRO A 588 47.46 9.49 -33.56
CA PRO A 588 48.12 9.62 -34.85
C PRO A 588 49.04 8.42 -35.11
N SER A 589 49.11 8.08 -36.38
CA SER A 589 50.03 7.11 -36.97
C SER A 589 51.49 7.54 -36.84
N SER A 590 52.31 6.69 -36.24
CA SER A 590 53.68 6.32 -36.66
C SER A 590 54.23 5.26 -35.72
#